data_AF-A0A2T6B8J8-F1
#
_entry.id   AF-A0A2T6B8J8-F1
#
_cell.length_a   1.000
_cell.length_b   1.000
_cell.length_c   1.000
_cell.angle_alpha   90.00
_cell.angle_beta   90.00
_cell.angle_gamma   90.00
#
_symmetry.space_group_name_H-M   'P 1'
#
loop_
_entity.id
_entity.type
_entity.pdbx_description
1 polymer ?
#
loop_
_entity_poly.entity_id
_entity_poly.type
_entity_poly.pdbx_seq_one_letter_code
_entity_poly.pdbx_strand_id
1 'polypeptide(L)'
;MTRFDDLAASEVRSETDALLLVHHATREWGFDPAELAPFTHFGTRAAARQRMFEWGGARLISGLLDIRRPLYLPDLNDNHGLDRLLGLLAVSEAGAAFGPEVRGRLLAHEEETGEGFDLLALELRAAGYDGIGYRNRHEDPGSMSWMIIAPDQLRLVRDGPIEGSLDPWEHDLDAFIGPSLVLPVFEIDGRCGAYDHLWEALEAEGVDLPDLARSPDGWTVRWLPDWEPPGTMGLLGPDGAARGFYMGGQLWVDPEARGAGRSALLIGAAADLLGDVPTQNRDGLGFSPAGHAAHLSAWRRIRATAVENGYLDLEGDDPSP
;
A
#
# COMPACT_ATOMS: atom_id res chain seq x y z
N MET A 1 16.51 9.15 6.41
CA MET A 1 16.22 7.72 6.22
C MET A 1 15.17 7.31 7.23
N THR A 2 13.92 7.24 6.79
CA THR A 2 12.86 6.59 7.56
C THR A 2 13.18 5.11 7.54
N ARG A 3 13.41 4.50 8.71
CA ARG A 3 13.68 3.06 8.74
C ARG A 3 12.36 2.30 8.64
N PHE A 4 12.35 1.25 7.83
CA PHE A 4 11.20 0.36 7.58
C PHE A 4 11.37 -1.01 8.26
N ASP A 5 12.52 -1.26 8.90
CA ASP A 5 12.86 -2.46 9.69
C ASP A 5 11.81 -2.75 10.76
N ASP A 6 11.28 -1.70 11.39
CA ASP A 6 10.24 -1.78 12.41
C ASP A 6 8.88 -2.30 11.89
N LEU A 7 8.64 -2.30 10.58
CA LEU A 7 7.36 -2.74 10.00
C LEU A 7 7.24 -4.26 9.88
N ALA A 8 8.32 -5.02 10.06
CA ALA A 8 8.27 -6.47 9.98
C ALA A 8 7.29 -7.09 11.00
N ALA A 9 6.96 -6.37 12.08
CA ALA A 9 6.00 -6.78 13.11
C ALA A 9 4.59 -6.17 12.92
N SER A 10 4.34 -5.43 11.85
CA SER A 10 3.01 -4.87 11.58
C SER A 10 2.00 -5.96 11.26
N GLU A 11 0.77 -5.79 11.75
CA GLU A 11 -0.41 -6.60 11.45
C GLU A 11 -1.17 -6.08 10.21
N VAL A 12 -0.76 -4.93 9.66
CA VAL A 12 -1.37 -4.33 8.46
C VAL A 12 -0.81 -5.03 7.22
N ARG A 13 -1.42 -6.18 6.91
CA ARG A 13 -0.96 -7.11 5.87
C ARG A 13 -2.03 -7.44 4.84
N SER A 14 -1.55 -7.73 3.64
CA SER A 14 -2.35 -8.32 2.57
C SER A 14 -2.62 -9.80 2.85
N GLU A 15 -3.47 -10.42 2.03
CA GLU A 15 -3.74 -11.86 2.08
C GLU A 15 -2.49 -12.72 1.80
N THR A 16 -1.46 -12.14 1.19
CA THR A 16 -0.18 -12.81 0.92
C THR A 16 0.82 -12.68 2.08
N ASP A 17 0.41 -12.09 3.20
CA ASP A 17 1.26 -11.77 4.37
C ASP A 17 2.35 -10.70 4.08
N ALA A 18 2.35 -10.12 2.88
CA ALA A 18 3.12 -8.91 2.58
C ALA A 18 2.48 -7.67 3.23
N LEU A 19 3.27 -6.63 3.48
CA LEU A 19 2.79 -5.35 4.00
C LEU A 19 1.73 -4.76 3.06
N LEU A 20 0.65 -4.27 3.64
CA LEU A 20 -0.44 -3.66 2.88
C LEU A 20 -0.19 -2.16 2.75
N LEU A 21 -0.16 -1.67 1.52
CA LEU A 21 -0.26 -0.24 1.24
C LEU A 21 -1.69 0.21 1.50
N VAL A 22 -1.85 1.25 2.32
CA VAL A 22 -3.16 1.79 2.68
C VAL A 22 -3.24 3.28 2.39
N HIS A 23 -4.47 3.78 2.29
CA HIS A 23 -4.75 5.08 1.72
C HIS A 23 -5.72 5.89 2.58
N HIS A 24 -5.38 7.16 2.75
CA HIS A 24 -6.23 8.20 3.32
C HIS A 24 -6.42 9.31 2.29
N ALA A 25 -7.59 9.95 2.29
CA ALA A 25 -7.85 11.09 1.42
C ALA A 25 -8.32 12.29 2.23
N THR A 26 -7.72 13.45 1.98
CA THR A 26 -8.01 14.71 2.68
C THR A 26 -8.16 15.86 1.70
N ARG A 27 -8.90 16.90 2.11
CA ARG A 27 -9.06 18.16 1.39
C ARG A 27 -8.14 19.27 1.88
N GLU A 28 -7.44 19.02 2.98
CA GLU A 28 -6.65 20.05 3.61
C GLU A 28 -5.38 20.32 2.79
N TRP A 29 -5.40 21.49 2.14
CA TRP A 29 -4.26 22.00 1.39
C TRP A 29 -3.14 22.38 2.36
N GLY A 30 -1.94 21.86 2.13
CA GLY A 30 -0.80 22.09 3.02
C GLY A 30 -0.80 21.23 4.28
N PHE A 31 -1.73 20.28 4.41
CA PHE A 31 -1.69 19.25 5.45
C PHE A 31 -0.34 18.53 5.44
N ASP A 32 0.33 18.49 6.58
CA ASP A 32 1.54 17.72 6.80
C ASP A 32 1.14 16.33 7.32
N PRO A 33 1.46 15.23 6.60
CA PRO A 33 1.24 13.87 7.10
C PRO A 33 1.86 13.60 8.49
N ALA A 34 2.84 14.38 8.94
CA ALA A 34 3.39 14.32 10.30
C ALA A 34 2.42 14.82 11.38
N GLU A 35 1.37 15.56 11.00
CA GLU A 35 0.36 16.15 11.90
C GLU A 35 -0.96 15.36 11.91
N LEU A 36 -0.95 14.10 11.45
CA LEU A 36 -2.13 13.24 11.48
C LEU A 36 -2.67 13.05 12.91
N ALA A 37 -3.92 13.46 13.08
CA ALA A 37 -4.66 13.25 14.32
C ALA A 37 -4.86 11.74 14.58
N PRO A 38 -4.91 11.33 15.86
CA PRO A 38 -5.35 10.00 16.22
C PRO A 38 -6.70 9.66 15.57
N PHE A 39 -6.88 8.37 15.28
CA PHE A 39 -8.03 7.81 14.60
C PHE A 39 -8.20 8.26 13.14
N THR A 40 -7.14 8.81 12.52
CA THR A 40 -7.11 8.95 11.06
C THR A 40 -7.34 7.58 10.42
N HIS A 41 -8.36 7.54 9.56
CA HIS A 41 -8.79 6.35 8.86
C HIS A 41 -7.99 6.10 7.57
N PHE A 42 -7.49 4.87 7.43
CA PHE A 42 -6.85 4.34 6.22
C PHE A 42 -7.60 3.11 5.70
N GLY A 43 -7.71 2.97 4.38
CA GLY A 43 -8.34 1.82 3.73
C GLY A 43 -7.73 1.54 2.35
N THR A 44 -8.51 0.94 1.46
CA THR A 44 -8.11 0.75 0.06
C THR A 44 -8.07 2.09 -0.68
N ARG A 45 -7.35 2.14 -1.81
CA ARG A 45 -7.28 3.33 -2.67
C ARG A 45 -8.67 3.70 -3.19
N ALA A 46 -9.43 2.72 -3.67
CA ALA A 46 -10.82 2.89 -4.08
C ALA A 46 -11.70 3.51 -2.99
N ALA A 47 -11.68 2.97 -1.75
CA ALA A 47 -12.45 3.52 -0.63
C ALA A 47 -12.04 4.96 -0.29
N ALA A 48 -10.73 5.24 -0.25
CA ALA A 48 -10.22 6.59 0.01
C ALA A 48 -10.67 7.59 -1.06
N ARG A 49 -10.69 7.17 -2.34
CA ARG A 49 -11.17 7.99 -3.46
C ARG A 49 -12.68 8.21 -3.43
N GLN A 50 -13.46 7.19 -3.13
CA GLN A 50 -14.92 7.29 -3.06
C GLN A 50 -15.40 8.31 -2.02
N ARG A 51 -14.69 8.45 -0.90
CA ARG A 51 -14.99 9.48 0.11
C ARG A 51 -14.84 10.92 -0.39
N MET A 52 -14.05 11.14 -1.44
CA MET A 52 -13.75 12.47 -1.98
C MET A 52 -14.46 12.79 -3.31
N PHE A 53 -15.25 11.86 -3.84
CA PHE A 53 -15.68 11.74 -5.26
C PHE A 53 -16.35 12.97 -5.89
N GLU A 54 -16.68 14.01 -5.13
CA GLU A 54 -17.35 15.19 -5.65
C GLU A 54 -16.47 16.43 -5.81
N TRP A 55 -15.33 16.57 -5.13
CA TRP A 55 -14.66 17.88 -4.99
C TRP A 55 -13.18 17.81 -5.40
N GLY A 56 -12.83 18.52 -6.48
CA GLY A 56 -11.46 18.60 -6.99
C GLY A 56 -10.46 19.21 -6.01
N GLY A 57 -9.19 18.83 -6.13
CA GLY A 57 -8.11 19.34 -5.28
C GLY A 57 -7.95 18.58 -3.96
N ALA A 58 -8.49 17.37 -3.86
CA ALA A 58 -8.20 16.45 -2.77
C ALA A 58 -6.84 15.75 -2.97
N ARG A 59 -6.23 15.34 -1.87
CA ARG A 59 -4.95 14.63 -1.84
C ARG A 59 -5.17 13.19 -1.41
N LEU A 60 -4.36 12.29 -1.96
CA LEU A 60 -4.26 10.91 -1.51
C LEU A 60 -2.92 10.71 -0.79
N ILE A 61 -3.00 10.35 0.49
CA ILE A 61 -1.87 9.95 1.32
C ILE A 61 -1.83 8.43 1.30
N SER A 62 -0.73 7.87 0.80
CA SER A 62 -0.48 6.44 0.77
C SER A 62 0.69 6.12 1.68
N GLY A 63 0.58 5.05 2.47
CA GLY A 63 1.65 4.66 3.37
C GLY A 63 1.51 3.25 3.90
N LEU A 64 2.55 2.85 4.62
CA LEU A 64 2.57 1.61 5.39
C LEU A 64 2.34 1.96 6.86
N LEU A 65 1.59 1.14 7.58
CA LEU A 65 1.27 1.41 8.98
C LEU A 65 2.08 0.52 9.92
N ASP A 66 2.61 1.10 10.98
CA ASP A 66 3.22 0.40 12.12
C ASP A 66 2.16 0.18 13.22
N ILE A 67 1.23 -0.74 12.98
CA ILE A 67 0.23 -1.20 13.95
C ILE A 67 0.52 -2.67 14.22
N ARG A 68 0.93 -3.02 15.44
CA ARG A 68 1.41 -4.37 15.79
C ARG A 68 0.41 -5.13 16.66
N ARG A 69 -0.49 -4.42 17.34
CA ARG A 69 -1.52 -4.96 18.24
C ARG A 69 -2.82 -4.18 18.04
N PRO A 70 -3.47 -4.33 16.87
CA PRO A 70 -4.74 -3.68 16.61
C PRO A 70 -5.83 -4.25 17.51
N LEU A 71 -6.72 -3.40 17.99
CA LEU A 71 -8.02 -3.84 18.49
C LEU A 71 -8.97 -4.03 17.30
N TYR A 72 -9.48 -5.25 17.12
CA TYR A 72 -10.45 -5.50 16.07
C TYR A 72 -11.86 -5.15 16.52
N LEU A 73 -12.50 -4.23 15.80
CA LEU A 73 -13.86 -3.79 16.07
C LEU A 73 -14.83 -4.19 14.94
N PRO A 74 -16.14 -4.26 15.23
CA PRO A 74 -17.16 -4.24 14.19
C PRO A 74 -17.08 -2.96 13.36
N ASP A 75 -17.68 -2.98 12.16
CA ASP A 75 -17.75 -1.83 11.27
C ASP A 75 -18.28 -0.57 11.99
N LEU A 76 -17.63 0.56 11.72
CA LEU A 76 -17.96 1.87 12.25
C LEU A 76 -19.17 2.50 11.55
N ASN A 77 -19.57 1.98 10.38
CA ASN A 77 -20.67 2.50 9.56
C ASN A 77 -20.51 4.01 9.30
N ASP A 78 -19.30 4.43 8.95
CA ASP A 78 -18.89 5.82 8.65
C ASP A 78 -19.14 6.83 9.80
N ASN A 79 -19.48 6.34 10.99
CA ASN A 79 -19.63 7.16 12.19
C ASN A 79 -18.39 7.01 13.06
N HIS A 80 -17.44 7.90 12.85
CA HIS A 80 -16.19 7.97 13.60
C HIS A 80 -16.29 8.84 14.87
N GLY A 81 -17.49 9.17 15.35
CA GLY A 81 -17.66 9.95 16.57
C GLY A 81 -17.19 9.21 17.83
N LEU A 82 -16.67 9.95 18.80
CA LEU A 82 -16.10 9.39 20.03
C LEU A 82 -17.09 8.47 20.77
N ASP A 83 -18.34 8.91 20.96
CA ASP A 83 -19.36 8.12 21.65
C ASP A 83 -19.66 6.77 20.96
N ARG A 84 -19.64 6.77 19.62
CA ARG A 84 -19.83 5.56 18.81
C ARG A 84 -18.67 4.59 19.00
N LEU A 85 -17.43 5.07 18.90
CA LEU A 85 -16.23 4.27 19.16
C LEU A 85 -16.24 3.70 20.57
N LEU A 86 -16.54 4.51 21.60
CA LEU A 86 -16.68 4.04 22.98
C LEU A 86 -17.78 2.98 23.14
N GLY A 87 -18.88 3.08 22.39
CA GLY A 87 -19.92 2.05 22.34
C GLY A 87 -19.41 0.71 21.82
N LEU A 88 -18.58 0.73 20.76
CA LEU A 88 -17.97 -0.48 20.21
C LEU A 88 -16.88 -1.05 21.11
N LEU A 89 -16.07 -0.20 21.74
CA LEU A 89 -15.05 -0.60 22.71
C LEU A 89 -15.68 -1.30 23.91
N ALA A 90 -16.80 -0.80 24.42
CA ALA A 90 -17.49 -1.39 25.57
C ALA A 90 -17.97 -2.84 25.33
N VAL A 91 -18.19 -3.22 24.07
CA VAL A 91 -18.63 -4.58 23.68
C VAL A 91 -17.51 -5.42 23.05
N SER A 92 -16.29 -4.89 22.95
CA SER A 92 -15.13 -5.61 22.44
C SER A 92 -14.36 -6.32 23.57
N GLU A 93 -13.28 -7.03 23.22
CA GLU A 93 -12.37 -7.62 24.19
C GLU A 93 -11.70 -6.59 25.11
N ALA A 94 -11.63 -5.33 24.70
CA ALA A 94 -11.11 -4.23 25.50
C ALA A 94 -12.16 -3.66 26.49
N GLY A 95 -13.42 -4.10 26.45
CA GLY A 95 -14.52 -3.48 27.18
C GLY A 95 -14.31 -3.36 28.69
N ALA A 96 -13.57 -4.27 29.30
CA ALA A 96 -13.22 -4.19 30.72
C ALA A 96 -12.34 -2.97 31.07
N ALA A 97 -11.45 -2.56 30.14
CA ALA A 97 -10.62 -1.36 30.30
C ALA A 97 -11.43 -0.06 30.07
N PHE A 98 -12.50 -0.14 29.27
CA PHE A 98 -13.36 1.00 28.90
C PHE A 98 -14.71 1.00 29.63
N GLY A 99 -14.68 0.71 30.94
CA GLY A 99 -15.86 0.74 31.79
C GLY A 99 -16.52 2.13 31.90
N PRO A 100 -17.67 2.26 32.60
CA PRO A 100 -18.45 3.49 32.67
C PRO A 100 -17.68 4.72 33.14
N GLU A 101 -16.73 4.54 34.07
CA GLU A 101 -15.89 5.62 34.60
C GLU A 101 -14.95 6.19 33.53
N VAL A 102 -14.21 5.32 32.83
CA VAL A 102 -13.29 5.71 31.74
C VAL A 102 -14.08 6.36 30.61
N ARG A 103 -15.22 5.77 30.23
CA ARG A 103 -16.13 6.35 29.23
C ARG A 103 -16.59 7.76 29.62
N GLY A 104 -17.04 7.94 30.87
CA GLY A 104 -17.50 9.23 31.38
C GLY A 104 -16.39 10.28 31.35
N ARG A 105 -15.17 9.90 31.74
CA ARG A 105 -13.99 10.77 31.68
C ARG A 105 -13.67 11.20 30.24
N LEU A 106 -13.67 10.28 29.29
CA LEU A 106 -13.37 10.56 27.87
C LEU A 106 -14.39 11.52 27.26
N LEU A 107 -15.68 11.30 27.49
CA LEU A 107 -16.74 12.18 27.00
C LEU A 107 -16.70 13.57 27.65
N ALA A 108 -16.44 13.64 28.96
CA ALA A 108 -16.29 14.91 29.65
C ALA A 108 -15.06 15.69 29.15
N HIS A 109 -13.96 14.99 28.86
CA HIS A 109 -12.76 15.62 28.31
C HIS A 109 -13.00 16.15 26.90
N GLU A 110 -13.67 15.39 26.04
CA GLU A 110 -14.10 15.87 24.72
C GLU A 110 -14.97 17.14 24.81
N GLU A 111 -15.91 17.18 25.75
CA GLU A 111 -16.78 18.35 25.95
C GLU A 111 -16.00 19.58 26.47
N GLU A 112 -14.98 19.37 27.30
CA GLU A 112 -14.18 20.45 27.90
C GLU A 112 -13.09 20.98 26.96
N THR A 113 -12.38 20.10 26.24
CA THR A 113 -11.17 20.44 25.49
C THR A 113 -11.24 20.15 24.00
N GLY A 114 -12.10 19.23 23.56
CA GLY A 114 -12.09 18.68 22.20
C GLY A 114 -10.95 17.70 21.92
N GLU A 115 -10.23 17.25 22.96
CA GLU A 115 -9.07 16.33 22.87
C GLU A 115 -9.44 14.91 23.36
N GLY A 116 -10.72 14.53 23.31
CA GLY A 116 -11.20 13.23 23.78
C GLY A 116 -10.59 12.06 23.00
N PHE A 117 -10.29 12.26 21.71
CA PHE A 117 -9.56 11.28 20.89
C PHE A 117 -8.11 11.10 21.33
N ASP A 118 -7.39 12.17 21.67
CA ASP A 118 -6.03 12.06 22.18
C ASP A 118 -6.01 11.27 23.49
N LEU A 119 -6.96 11.54 24.39
CA LEU A 119 -7.11 10.78 25.61
C LEU A 119 -7.50 9.31 25.34
N LEU A 120 -8.38 9.04 24.37
CA LEU A 120 -8.74 7.67 23.99
C LEU A 120 -7.53 6.89 23.45
N ALA A 121 -6.67 7.53 22.65
CA ALA A 121 -5.43 6.92 22.16
C ALA A 121 -4.51 6.49 23.31
N LEU A 122 -4.38 7.34 24.34
CA LEU A 122 -3.61 7.01 25.55
C LEU A 122 -4.19 5.81 26.31
N GLU A 123 -5.52 5.75 26.46
CA GLU A 123 -6.20 4.63 27.14
C GLU A 123 -6.06 3.33 26.34
N LEU A 124 -6.14 3.36 25.01
CA LEU A 124 -5.92 2.18 24.17
C LEU A 124 -4.49 1.64 24.32
N ARG A 125 -3.49 2.53 24.33
CA ARG A 125 -2.08 2.16 24.58
C ARG A 125 -1.90 1.55 25.95
N ALA A 126 -2.52 2.13 26.98
CA ALA A 126 -2.49 1.59 28.34
C ALA A 126 -3.14 0.21 28.44
N ALA A 127 -4.18 -0.04 27.64
CA ALA A 127 -4.83 -1.35 27.50
C ALA A 127 -4.06 -2.34 26.61
N GLY A 128 -2.95 -1.92 25.99
CA GLY A 128 -2.06 -2.78 25.21
C GLY A 128 -2.31 -2.79 23.70
N TYR A 129 -3.18 -1.91 23.19
CA TYR A 129 -3.49 -1.78 21.77
C TYR A 129 -2.78 -0.57 21.17
N ASP A 130 -2.36 -0.69 19.91
CA ASP A 130 -1.68 0.39 19.17
C ASP A 130 -2.43 0.81 17.90
N GLY A 131 -3.65 0.34 17.67
CA GLY A 131 -4.45 0.75 16.53
C GLY A 131 -5.83 0.11 16.56
N ILE A 132 -6.65 0.42 15.57
CA ILE A 132 -7.93 -0.25 15.35
C ILE A 132 -7.95 -0.85 13.95
N GLY A 133 -8.41 -2.08 13.83
CA GLY A 133 -8.71 -2.72 12.56
C GLY A 133 -10.19 -3.11 12.48
N TYR A 134 -10.82 -2.95 11.32
CA TYR A 134 -12.19 -3.45 11.12
C TYR A 134 -12.45 -3.77 9.65
N ARG A 135 -13.45 -4.61 9.42
CA ARG A 135 -13.87 -4.97 8.05
C ARG A 135 -15.04 -4.11 7.62
N ASN A 136 -14.87 -3.38 6.52
CA ASN A 136 -15.90 -2.52 5.95
C ASN A 136 -17.09 -3.35 5.46
N ARG A 137 -18.30 -2.83 5.64
CA ARG A 137 -19.55 -3.37 5.07
C ARG A 137 -20.24 -2.39 4.13
N HIS A 138 -19.77 -1.15 4.07
CA HIS A 138 -20.45 -0.05 3.39
C HIS A 138 -19.62 0.56 2.24
N GLU A 139 -18.51 1.24 2.54
CA GLU A 139 -17.73 1.96 1.51
C GLU A 139 -17.04 1.01 0.52
N ASP A 140 -16.41 -0.05 1.02
CA ASP A 140 -15.72 -1.07 0.22
C ASP A 140 -15.95 -2.45 0.87
N PRO A 141 -17.13 -3.06 0.65
CA PRO A 141 -17.56 -4.22 1.41
C PRO A 141 -16.57 -5.38 1.37
N GLY A 142 -16.14 -5.81 2.54
CA GLY A 142 -15.20 -6.92 2.70
C GLY A 142 -13.76 -6.48 2.87
N SER A 143 -13.37 -5.26 2.52
CA SER A 143 -12.01 -4.78 2.73
C SER A 143 -11.71 -4.45 4.20
N MET A 144 -10.43 -4.44 4.54
CA MET A 144 -9.96 -4.03 5.86
C MET A 144 -9.66 -2.53 5.88
N SER A 145 -10.12 -1.87 6.93
CA SER A 145 -9.75 -0.51 7.30
C SER A 145 -8.96 -0.49 8.59
N TRP A 146 -8.13 0.52 8.72
CA TRP A 146 -7.19 0.70 9.81
C TRP A 146 -7.24 2.13 10.33
N MET A 147 -7.08 2.28 11.63
CA MET A 147 -6.94 3.58 12.28
C MET A 147 -5.67 3.60 13.12
N ILE A 148 -4.82 4.58 12.84
CA ILE A 148 -3.67 4.90 13.68
C ILE A 148 -4.15 5.59 14.95
N ILE A 149 -3.43 5.46 16.06
CA ILE A 149 -3.67 6.23 17.29
C ILE A 149 -2.52 7.19 17.60
N ALA A 150 -1.50 7.23 16.74
CA ALA A 150 -0.51 8.28 16.72
C ALA A 150 0.08 8.47 15.31
N PRO A 151 0.51 9.71 14.97
CA PRO A 151 1.05 10.03 13.66
C PRO A 151 2.36 9.29 13.31
N ASP A 152 3.16 8.93 14.32
CA ASP A 152 4.42 8.18 14.12
C ASP A 152 4.22 6.74 13.63
N GLN A 153 2.97 6.28 13.52
CA GLN A 153 2.63 4.98 12.96
C GLN A 153 2.52 4.98 11.44
N LEU A 154 2.46 6.15 10.80
CA LEU A 154 2.47 6.25 9.34
C LEU A 154 3.92 6.26 8.83
N ARG A 155 4.22 5.37 7.90
CA ARG A 155 5.40 5.45 7.03
C ARG A 155 4.93 5.94 5.67
N LEU A 156 5.09 7.24 5.43
CA LEU A 156 4.64 7.88 4.21
C LEU A 156 5.37 7.28 3.00
N VAL A 157 4.59 6.84 2.01
CA VAL A 157 5.09 6.35 0.72
C VAL A 157 4.87 7.40 -0.35
N ARG A 158 3.65 7.93 -0.43
CA ARG A 158 3.27 8.92 -1.44
C ARG A 158 2.25 9.88 -0.88
N ASP A 159 2.39 11.14 -1.25
CA ASP A 159 1.41 12.19 -1.02
C ASP A 159 1.27 12.98 -2.32
N GLY A 160 0.07 13.01 -2.87
CA GLY A 160 -0.14 13.65 -4.16
C GLY A 160 -1.61 13.87 -4.50
N PRO A 161 -1.88 14.48 -5.66
CA PRO A 161 -3.24 14.72 -6.13
C PRO A 161 -3.97 13.39 -6.31
N ILE A 162 -5.22 13.33 -5.83
CA ILE A 162 -6.04 12.12 -5.89
C ILE A 162 -6.34 11.72 -7.35
N GLU A 163 -6.43 12.69 -8.25
CA GLU A 163 -6.74 12.51 -9.67
C GLU A 163 -5.62 11.76 -10.41
N GLY A 164 -4.39 11.82 -9.90
CA GLY A 164 -3.23 11.13 -10.46
C GLY A 164 -2.86 9.84 -9.72
N SER A 165 -3.74 9.34 -8.84
CA SER A 165 -3.54 8.09 -8.13
C SER A 165 -4.64 7.09 -8.48
N LEU A 166 -4.33 6.19 -9.40
CA LEU A 166 -5.24 5.13 -9.84
C LEU A 166 -4.77 3.78 -9.30
N ASP A 167 -5.71 2.87 -9.14
CA ASP A 167 -5.41 1.46 -8.97
C ASP A 167 -4.83 0.89 -10.27
N PRO A 168 -3.83 -0.01 -10.22
CA PRO A 168 -3.16 -0.48 -11.43
C PRO A 168 -4.07 -1.12 -12.49
N TRP A 169 -5.20 -1.72 -12.09
CA TRP A 169 -6.17 -2.32 -13.02
C TRP A 169 -7.07 -1.30 -13.72
N GLU A 170 -7.15 -0.06 -13.22
CA GLU A 170 -7.91 1.04 -13.84
C GLU A 170 -7.19 1.63 -15.06
N HIS A 171 -5.87 1.42 -15.15
CA HIS A 171 -5.12 1.81 -16.34
C HIS A 171 -5.47 0.88 -17.51
N ASP A 172 -5.76 1.46 -18.67
CA ASP A 172 -5.68 0.72 -19.92
C ASP A 172 -4.23 0.28 -20.19
N LEU A 173 -4.05 -0.63 -21.15
CA LEU A 173 -2.74 -1.20 -21.44
C LEU A 173 -1.72 -0.15 -21.90
N ASP A 174 -2.16 0.79 -22.74
CA ASP A 174 -1.30 1.81 -23.31
C ASP A 174 -0.83 2.80 -22.24
N ALA A 175 -1.71 3.17 -21.31
CA ALA A 175 -1.37 3.96 -20.14
C ALA A 175 -0.43 3.17 -19.21
N PHE A 176 -0.73 1.90 -18.92
CA PHE A 176 0.06 1.08 -18.00
C PHE A 176 1.51 0.84 -18.46
N ILE A 177 1.74 0.70 -19.76
CA ILE A 177 3.09 0.51 -20.32
C ILE A 177 3.73 1.86 -20.68
N GLY A 178 2.93 2.81 -21.15
CA GLY A 178 3.38 4.05 -21.76
C GLY A 178 3.84 3.87 -23.21
N PRO A 179 4.10 4.99 -23.93
CA PRO A 179 4.60 4.96 -25.31
C PRO A 179 5.92 4.18 -25.39
N SER A 180 6.01 3.20 -26.30
CA SER A 180 7.22 2.38 -26.36
C SER A 180 7.64 1.92 -27.76
N LEU A 181 8.95 1.74 -27.91
CA LEU A 181 9.56 1.10 -29.08
C LEU A 181 10.08 -0.29 -28.68
N VAL A 182 9.57 -1.33 -29.33
CA VAL A 182 9.93 -2.71 -28.99
C VAL A 182 11.00 -3.24 -29.94
N LEU A 183 12.25 -3.33 -29.48
CA LEU A 183 13.39 -3.77 -30.27
C LEU A 183 14.41 -4.55 -29.41
N PRO A 184 15.12 -5.56 -29.97
CA PRO A 184 16.14 -6.33 -29.23
C PRO A 184 17.29 -5.48 -28.67
N VAL A 185 17.57 -4.30 -29.22
CA VAL A 185 18.63 -3.39 -28.73
C VAL A 185 18.39 -2.90 -27.30
N PHE A 186 17.15 -2.99 -26.81
CA PHE A 186 16.77 -2.62 -25.45
C PHE A 186 16.84 -3.80 -24.47
N GLU A 187 17.45 -4.92 -24.86
CA GLU A 187 17.80 -5.98 -23.92
C GLU A 187 18.86 -5.48 -22.93
N ILE A 188 18.64 -5.77 -21.65
CA ILE A 188 19.57 -5.45 -20.59
C ILE A 188 20.14 -6.73 -19.98
N ASP A 189 21.41 -6.65 -19.60
CA ASP A 189 22.01 -7.60 -18.68
C ASP A 189 22.08 -6.95 -17.29
N GLY A 190 21.18 -7.35 -16.41
CA GLY A 190 21.12 -6.85 -15.05
C GLY A 190 22.36 -7.20 -14.23
N ARG A 191 23.21 -8.15 -14.64
CA ARG A 191 24.48 -8.47 -13.95
C ARG A 191 25.68 -7.75 -14.54
N CYS A 192 25.47 -6.82 -15.48
CA CYS A 192 26.56 -5.98 -15.95
C CYS A 192 26.89 -4.90 -14.90
N GLY A 193 28.11 -4.37 -14.97
CA GLY A 193 28.61 -3.40 -13.99
C GLY A 193 27.82 -2.09 -13.87
N ALA A 194 26.90 -1.82 -14.80
CA ALA A 194 26.01 -0.66 -14.71
C ALA A 194 25.03 -0.75 -13.53
N TYR A 195 24.75 -1.96 -13.02
CA TYR A 195 23.77 -2.21 -11.96
C TYR A 195 24.41 -2.67 -10.63
N ASP A 196 25.74 -2.65 -10.51
CA ASP A 196 26.44 -3.15 -9.31
C ASP A 196 25.94 -2.47 -8.04
N HIS A 197 25.80 -1.14 -8.07
CA HIS A 197 25.25 -0.35 -6.95
C HIS A 197 23.84 -0.79 -6.50
N LEU A 198 23.00 -1.28 -7.42
CA LEU A 198 21.66 -1.77 -7.10
C LEU A 198 21.72 -3.13 -6.42
N TRP A 199 22.57 -4.02 -6.91
CA TRP A 199 22.80 -5.31 -6.25
C TRP A 199 23.44 -5.14 -4.88
N GLU A 200 24.42 -4.24 -4.75
CA GLU A 200 25.03 -3.92 -3.46
C GLU A 200 23.99 -3.41 -2.45
N ALA A 201 23.07 -2.54 -2.87
CA ALA A 201 21.97 -2.09 -2.01
C ALA A 201 21.02 -3.24 -1.64
N LEU A 202 20.63 -4.09 -2.60
CA LEU A 202 19.80 -5.25 -2.34
C LEU A 202 20.46 -6.28 -1.42
N GLU A 203 21.77 -6.43 -1.48
CA GLU A 203 22.52 -7.36 -0.62
C GLU A 203 22.76 -6.78 0.78
N ALA A 204 23.06 -5.48 0.86
CA ALA A 204 23.38 -4.81 2.13
C ALA A 204 22.12 -4.47 2.94
N GLU A 205 21.06 -4.00 2.28
CA GLU A 205 19.85 -3.49 2.92
C GLU A 205 18.67 -4.45 2.76
N GLY A 206 18.73 -5.37 1.79
CA GLY A 206 17.58 -6.15 1.36
C GLY A 206 16.86 -6.88 2.48
N VAL A 207 17.58 -7.33 3.51
CA VAL A 207 17.01 -8.02 4.69
C VAL A 207 16.00 -7.16 5.45
N ASP A 208 16.21 -5.84 5.47
CA ASP A 208 15.45 -4.86 6.28
C ASP A 208 14.43 -4.07 5.44
N LEU A 209 14.35 -4.33 4.13
CA LEU A 209 13.41 -3.66 3.23
C LEU A 209 11.98 -4.23 3.38
N PRO A 210 10.94 -3.40 3.19
CA PRO A 210 9.55 -3.82 3.33
C PRO A 210 9.15 -4.81 2.23
N ASP A 211 8.63 -5.97 2.62
CA ASP A 211 7.98 -6.95 1.72
C ASP A 211 6.64 -6.38 1.25
N LEU A 212 6.55 -5.93 -0.01
CA LEU A 212 5.30 -5.36 -0.58
C LEU A 212 4.48 -6.37 -1.37
N ALA A 213 5.10 -7.46 -1.82
CA ALA A 213 4.37 -8.57 -2.41
C ALA A 213 5.08 -9.89 -2.09
N ARG A 214 4.29 -10.95 -1.97
CA ARG A 214 4.78 -12.30 -1.72
C ARG A 214 4.07 -13.30 -2.60
N SER A 215 4.81 -14.28 -3.13
CA SER A 215 4.23 -15.41 -3.84
C SER A 215 4.02 -16.61 -2.91
N PRO A 216 3.11 -17.55 -3.26
CA PRO A 216 2.87 -18.76 -2.47
C PRO A 216 4.10 -19.65 -2.26
N ASP A 217 5.08 -19.57 -3.16
CA ASP A 217 6.32 -20.34 -3.08
C ASP A 217 7.49 -19.58 -2.44
N GLY A 218 7.19 -18.50 -1.71
CA GLY A 218 8.15 -17.84 -0.81
C GLY A 218 9.03 -16.77 -1.46
N TRP A 219 8.76 -16.37 -2.69
CA TRP A 219 9.43 -15.21 -3.28
C TRP A 219 8.83 -13.92 -2.75
N THR A 220 9.65 -12.91 -2.55
CA THR A 220 9.20 -11.59 -2.10
C THR A 220 9.68 -10.49 -3.03
N VAL A 221 8.89 -9.41 -3.08
CA VAL A 221 9.28 -8.15 -3.70
C VAL A 221 9.45 -7.12 -2.61
N ARG A 222 10.60 -6.46 -2.60
CA ARG A 222 10.98 -5.46 -1.62
C ARG A 222 11.22 -4.11 -2.26
N TRP A 223 10.73 -3.05 -1.62
CA TRP A 223 10.88 -1.69 -2.12
C TRP A 223 12.15 -1.02 -1.59
N LEU A 224 12.88 -0.33 -2.46
CA LEU A 224 13.99 0.54 -2.11
C LEU A 224 13.49 1.99 -2.06
N PRO A 225 13.25 2.56 -0.86
CA PRO A 225 12.59 3.87 -0.71
C PRO A 225 13.44 5.06 -1.13
N ASP A 226 14.77 4.97 -0.97
CA ASP A 226 15.70 6.07 -1.23
C ASP A 226 16.33 5.98 -2.64
N TRP A 227 15.68 5.25 -3.56
CA TRP A 227 16.15 5.03 -4.93
C TRP A 227 15.36 5.81 -5.97
N GLU A 228 16.07 6.23 -7.01
CA GLU A 228 15.51 6.89 -8.18
C GLU A 228 15.63 5.98 -9.41
N PRO A 229 14.54 5.79 -10.19
CA PRO A 229 13.22 6.35 -9.99
C PRO A 229 12.46 5.72 -8.81
N PRO A 230 11.42 6.40 -8.26
CA PRO A 230 10.56 5.84 -7.22
C PRO A 230 9.96 4.50 -7.63
N GLY A 231 9.66 3.62 -6.67
CA GLY A 231 9.17 2.28 -7.00
C GLY A 231 10.23 1.37 -7.61
N THR A 232 11.51 1.64 -7.35
CA THR A 232 12.59 0.66 -7.57
C THR A 232 12.40 -0.52 -6.61
N MET A 233 12.39 -1.73 -7.16
CA MET A 233 12.06 -2.96 -6.45
C MET A 233 13.16 -4.01 -6.59
N GLY A 234 13.40 -4.77 -5.53
CA GLY A 234 14.16 -6.01 -5.53
C GLY A 234 13.27 -7.24 -5.52
N LEU A 235 13.69 -8.28 -6.23
CA LEU A 235 13.11 -9.62 -6.16
C LEU A 235 14.03 -10.52 -5.34
N LEU A 236 13.52 -11.09 -4.25
CA LEU A 236 14.27 -12.00 -3.40
C LEU A 236 13.71 -13.41 -3.50
N GLY A 237 14.62 -14.38 -3.57
CA GLY A 237 14.29 -15.79 -3.53
C GLY A 237 13.90 -16.25 -2.11
N PRO A 238 13.38 -17.48 -1.96
CA PRO A 238 13.06 -18.06 -0.65
C PRO A 238 14.28 -18.21 0.28
N ASP A 239 15.49 -18.20 -0.29
CA ASP A 239 16.77 -18.17 0.42
C ASP A 239 17.16 -16.76 0.91
N GLY A 240 16.35 -15.74 0.60
CA GLY A 240 16.63 -14.34 0.88
C GLY A 240 17.64 -13.70 -0.08
N ALA A 241 18.15 -14.43 -1.07
CA ALA A 241 19.12 -13.87 -2.02
C ALA A 241 18.40 -12.99 -3.05
N ALA A 242 19.04 -11.89 -3.46
CA ALA A 242 18.54 -11.05 -4.54
C ALA A 242 18.70 -11.76 -5.90
N ARG A 243 17.59 -11.83 -6.64
CA ARG A 243 17.47 -12.59 -7.90
C ARG A 243 16.90 -11.77 -9.06
N GLY A 244 16.59 -10.50 -8.84
CA GLY A 244 16.07 -9.63 -9.87
C GLY A 244 15.77 -8.25 -9.32
N PHE A 245 15.45 -7.34 -10.23
CA PHE A 245 15.02 -5.99 -9.89
C PHE A 245 14.06 -5.43 -10.94
N TYR A 246 13.36 -4.37 -10.55
CA TYR A 246 12.58 -3.53 -11.43
C TYR A 246 12.85 -2.06 -11.11
N MET A 247 13.16 -1.25 -12.14
CA MET A 247 13.58 0.15 -11.99
C MET A 247 13.16 0.96 -13.22
N GLY A 248 12.08 1.74 -13.13
CA GLY A 248 11.64 2.64 -14.21
C GLY A 248 11.46 1.97 -15.57
N GLY A 249 10.77 0.82 -15.60
CA GLY A 249 10.58 0.01 -16.81
C GLY A 249 11.74 -0.93 -17.13
N GLN A 250 12.92 -0.75 -16.53
CA GLN A 250 14.02 -1.71 -16.63
C GLN A 250 13.73 -2.89 -15.72
N LEU A 251 13.65 -4.08 -16.30
CA LEU A 251 13.33 -5.31 -15.59
C LEU A 251 14.41 -6.34 -15.85
N TRP A 252 14.94 -6.93 -14.80
CA TRP A 252 15.81 -8.08 -14.93
C TRP A 252 15.54 -9.13 -13.85
N VAL A 253 15.61 -10.39 -14.25
CA VAL A 253 15.46 -11.56 -13.38
C VAL A 253 16.54 -12.57 -13.76
N ASP A 254 17.18 -13.16 -12.76
CA ASP A 254 18.16 -14.25 -12.89
C ASP A 254 17.61 -15.35 -13.81
N PRO A 255 18.39 -15.88 -14.77
CA PRO A 255 17.91 -16.87 -15.74
C PRO A 255 17.18 -18.07 -15.12
N GLU A 256 17.67 -18.59 -13.99
CA GLU A 256 17.09 -19.70 -13.25
C GLU A 256 15.75 -19.38 -12.57
N ALA A 257 15.45 -18.10 -12.36
CA ALA A 257 14.23 -17.61 -11.71
C ALA A 257 13.14 -17.19 -12.70
N ARG A 258 13.41 -17.26 -14.02
CA ARG A 258 12.46 -16.86 -15.08
C ARG A 258 11.35 -17.90 -15.28
N GLY A 259 10.26 -17.47 -15.91
CA GLY A 259 9.15 -18.36 -16.33
C GLY A 259 8.08 -18.63 -15.26
N ALA A 260 8.30 -18.19 -14.01
CA ALA A 260 7.35 -18.39 -12.91
C ALA A 260 6.47 -17.16 -12.58
N GLY A 261 6.39 -16.17 -13.47
CA GLY A 261 5.59 -14.96 -13.26
C GLY A 261 6.20 -13.93 -12.29
N ARG A 262 7.50 -14.03 -11.97
CA ARG A 262 8.19 -13.09 -11.04
C ARG A 262 8.25 -11.66 -11.53
N SER A 263 8.34 -11.48 -12.83
CA SER A 263 8.25 -10.15 -13.44
C SER A 263 6.91 -9.47 -13.15
N ALA A 264 5.81 -10.23 -13.19
CA ALA A 264 4.49 -9.70 -12.88
C ALA A 264 4.36 -9.31 -11.40
N LEU A 265 4.98 -10.08 -10.49
CA LEU A 265 5.04 -9.75 -9.07
C LEU A 265 5.79 -8.43 -8.83
N LEU A 266 6.96 -8.25 -9.45
CA LEU A 266 7.75 -7.02 -9.40
C LEU A 266 7.00 -5.80 -9.94
N ILE A 267 6.48 -5.91 -11.16
CA ILE A 267 5.79 -4.81 -11.85
C ILE A 267 4.48 -4.46 -11.13
N GLY A 268 3.74 -5.46 -10.65
CA GLY A 268 2.52 -5.25 -9.87
C GLY A 268 2.78 -4.50 -8.59
N ALA A 269 3.76 -4.93 -7.79
CA ALA A 269 4.14 -4.21 -6.57
C ALA A 269 4.59 -2.77 -6.84
N ALA A 270 5.33 -2.53 -7.93
CA ALA A 270 5.71 -1.17 -8.34
C ALA A 270 4.51 -0.33 -8.74
N ALA A 271 3.57 -0.88 -9.52
CA ALA A 271 2.35 -0.19 -9.92
C ALA A 271 1.48 0.13 -8.70
N ASP A 272 1.31 -0.81 -7.76
CA ASP A 272 0.55 -0.60 -6.53
C ASP A 272 1.20 0.46 -5.64
N LEU A 273 2.52 0.42 -5.44
CA LEU A 273 3.25 1.44 -4.67
C LEU A 273 3.05 2.84 -5.27
N LEU A 274 3.23 2.94 -6.59
CA LEU A 274 3.15 4.21 -7.27
C LEU A 274 1.71 4.72 -7.33
N GLY A 275 0.72 3.86 -7.52
CA GLY A 275 -0.63 4.28 -7.91
C GLY A 275 -0.64 5.04 -9.23
N ASP A 276 0.32 4.75 -10.11
CA ASP A 276 0.52 5.35 -11.43
C ASP A 276 1.25 4.33 -12.32
N VAL A 277 1.53 4.72 -13.55
CA VAL A 277 2.25 3.92 -14.56
C VAL A 277 3.60 3.42 -14.01
N PRO A 278 3.80 2.09 -13.83
CA PRO A 278 5.00 1.56 -13.19
C PRO A 278 6.27 1.80 -13.99
N THR A 279 6.16 2.01 -15.30
CA THR A 279 7.30 2.29 -16.17
C THR A 279 7.82 3.72 -16.00
N GLN A 280 7.00 4.62 -15.45
CA GLN A 280 7.26 6.06 -15.34
C GLN A 280 7.69 6.67 -16.69
N ASN A 281 7.21 6.06 -17.76
CA ASN A 281 7.64 6.29 -19.12
C ASN A 281 6.81 7.39 -19.79
N ARG A 282 6.91 8.62 -19.30
CA ARG A 282 6.13 9.74 -19.87
C ARG A 282 6.64 10.20 -21.23
N ASP A 283 7.94 10.05 -21.48
CA ASP A 283 8.62 10.57 -22.68
C ASP A 283 8.95 9.51 -23.75
N GLY A 284 8.66 8.24 -23.49
CA GLY A 284 8.96 7.12 -24.38
C GLY A 284 10.24 6.37 -23.99
N LEU A 285 10.10 5.05 -23.84
CA LEU A 285 11.18 4.12 -23.52
C LEU A 285 11.22 2.99 -24.54
N GLY A 286 12.40 2.40 -24.66
CA GLY A 286 12.59 1.18 -25.42
C GLY A 286 12.39 -0.06 -24.55
N PHE A 287 11.67 -1.05 -25.07
CA PHE A 287 11.60 -2.38 -24.46
C PHE A 287 12.22 -3.42 -25.37
N SER A 288 12.89 -4.41 -24.78
CA SER A 288 13.10 -5.67 -25.48
C SER A 288 11.75 -6.38 -25.69
N PRO A 289 11.63 -7.30 -26.65
CA PRO A 289 10.42 -8.11 -26.80
C PRO A 289 10.02 -8.83 -25.51
N ALA A 290 11.01 -9.35 -24.76
CA ALA A 290 10.79 -10.00 -23.48
C ALA A 290 10.33 -9.02 -22.39
N GLY A 291 10.93 -7.83 -22.32
CA GLY A 291 10.54 -6.78 -21.38
C GLY A 291 9.12 -6.29 -21.61
N HIS A 292 8.73 -6.04 -22.86
CA HIS A 292 7.36 -5.67 -23.22
C HIS A 292 6.36 -6.78 -22.87
N ALA A 293 6.68 -8.03 -23.20
CA ALA A 293 5.83 -9.18 -22.86
C ALA A 293 5.65 -9.35 -21.34
N ALA A 294 6.67 -9.04 -20.54
CA ALA A 294 6.58 -9.07 -19.08
C ALA A 294 5.59 -8.03 -18.54
N HIS A 295 5.58 -6.80 -19.07
CA HIS A 295 4.62 -5.76 -18.67
C HIS A 295 3.19 -6.11 -19.09
N LEU A 296 3.01 -6.61 -20.31
CA LEU A 296 1.71 -7.12 -20.77
C LEU A 296 1.20 -8.25 -19.87
N SER A 297 2.08 -9.18 -19.48
CA SER A 297 1.72 -10.25 -18.56
C SER A 297 1.38 -9.73 -17.17
N ALA A 298 2.05 -8.68 -16.68
CA ALA A 298 1.76 -8.07 -15.39
C ALA A 298 0.37 -7.43 -15.40
N TRP A 299 0.09 -6.58 -16.38
CA TRP A 299 -1.21 -5.92 -16.55
C TRP A 299 -2.37 -6.92 -16.61
N ARG A 300 -2.23 -7.97 -17.42
CA ARG A 300 -3.25 -9.04 -17.53
C ARG A 300 -3.52 -9.73 -16.20
N ARG A 301 -2.46 -10.05 -15.44
CA ARG A 301 -2.59 -10.71 -14.13
C ARG A 301 -3.25 -9.80 -13.11
N ILE A 302 -2.85 -8.53 -13.07
CA ILE A 302 -3.43 -7.53 -12.17
C ILE A 302 -4.93 -7.37 -12.43
N ARG A 303 -5.33 -7.22 -13.70
CA ARG A 303 -6.76 -7.15 -14.05
C ARG A 303 -7.50 -8.44 -13.74
N ALA A 304 -6.92 -9.62 -13.99
CA ALA A 304 -7.55 -10.89 -13.64
C ALA A 304 -7.79 -11.00 -12.13
N THR A 305 -6.79 -10.65 -11.30
CA THR A 305 -6.95 -10.59 -9.83
C THR A 305 -8.02 -9.58 -9.43
N ALA A 306 -8.07 -8.41 -10.07
CA ALA A 306 -9.10 -7.42 -9.80
C ALA A 306 -10.52 -7.96 -10.09
N VAL A 307 -10.69 -8.72 -11.17
CA VAL A 307 -11.97 -9.38 -11.51
C VAL A 307 -12.32 -10.47 -10.49
N GLU A 308 -11.35 -11.33 -10.14
CA GLU A 308 -11.54 -12.40 -9.15
C GLU A 308 -11.99 -11.85 -7.78
N ASN A 309 -11.50 -10.66 -7.43
CA ASN A 309 -11.84 -9.97 -6.19
C ASN A 309 -13.09 -9.06 -6.30
N GLY A 310 -13.69 -8.96 -7.49
CA GLY A 310 -14.87 -8.12 -7.72
C GLY A 310 -14.60 -6.62 -7.77
N TYR A 311 -13.35 -6.19 -7.99
CA TYR A 311 -12.97 -4.79 -8.17
C TYR A 311 -13.16 -4.29 -9.61
N LEU A 312 -13.28 -5.20 -10.57
CA LEU A 312 -13.45 -4.89 -11.99
C LEU A 312 -14.51 -5.78 -12.61
N ASP A 313 -15.56 -5.16 -13.16
CA ASP A 313 -16.53 -5.86 -14.00
C ASP A 313 -16.01 -5.95 -15.44
N LEU A 314 -16.02 -7.16 -16.03
CA LEU A 314 -15.61 -7.37 -17.43
C LEU A 314 -16.71 -7.02 -18.44
N GLU A 315 -17.87 -6.53 -17.99
CA GLU A 315 -18.97 -6.17 -18.88
C GLU A 315 -18.67 -4.87 -19.64
N GLY A 316 -17.90 -4.97 -20.74
CA GLY A 316 -17.75 -3.84 -21.68
C GLY A 316 -16.54 -3.92 -22.62
N ASP A 317 -15.45 -4.55 -22.20
CA ASP A 317 -14.22 -4.65 -22.98
C ASP A 317 -13.86 -6.12 -23.17
N ASP A 318 -14.36 -6.70 -24.27
CA ASP A 318 -13.82 -7.92 -24.83
C ASP A 318 -12.68 -7.52 -25.77
N PRO A 319 -11.40 -7.53 -25.36
CA PRO A 319 -10.30 -7.40 -26.30
C PRO A 319 -10.27 -8.71 -27.07
N SER A 320 -10.98 -8.73 -28.20
CA SER A 320 -10.83 -9.79 -29.19
C SER A 320 -9.32 -10.04 -29.45
N PRO A 321 -8.91 -11.31 -29.54
CA PRO A 321 -7.52 -11.75 -29.46
C PRO A 321 -6.59 -11.19 -30.55
#